data_AF-A0A1A8EED5-F1
#
_entry.id   AF-A0A1A8EED5-F1
#
_cell.length_a   1.000
_cell.length_b   1.000
_cell.length_c   1.000
_cell.angle_alpha   90.00
_cell.angle_beta   90.00
_cell.angle_gamma   90.00
#
_symmetry.space_group_name_H-M   'P 1'
#
loop_
_entity.id
_entity.type
_entity.pdbx_description
1 polymer ?
#
loop_
_entity_poly.entity_id
_entity_poly.type
_entity_poly.pdbx_seq_one_letter_code
_entity_poly.pdbx_strand_id
1 'polypeptide(L)'
;MAAGKDADESSQNRRGTVCSMVINHEESPGPSRVSQPTVVFNPDFFVEKLRHETPDVFLELVLSNITRLIDLPGAEFSQLLGEEGPKNPTGG
;
A
#
# COMPACT_ATOMS: atom_id res chain seq x y z
N MET A 1 18.30 -3.40 -43.97
CA MET A 1 19.35 -3.28 -42.93
C MET A 1 18.85 -2.21 -41.96
N ALA A 2 18.25 -2.57 -40.81
CA ALA A 2 18.89 -2.59 -39.46
C ALA A 2 19.68 -1.29 -39.18
N ALA A 3 19.49 -0.51 -38.11
CA ALA A 3 18.97 -0.74 -36.75
C ALA A 3 18.31 0.58 -36.25
N GLY A 4 17.34 0.55 -35.32
CA GLY A 4 17.59 0.54 -33.87
C GLY A 4 17.82 1.98 -33.38
N LYS A 5 17.23 2.51 -32.32
CA LYS A 5 16.74 1.88 -31.10
C LYS A 5 16.11 3.00 -30.26
N ASP A 6 14.82 2.88 -29.97
CA ASP A 6 14.17 3.56 -28.85
C ASP A 6 14.86 3.14 -27.55
N ALA A 7 15.21 4.11 -26.70
CA ALA A 7 15.30 3.99 -25.24
C ALA A 7 15.91 5.28 -24.67
N ASP A 8 15.07 6.21 -24.24
CA ASP A 8 15.34 6.84 -22.95
C ASP A 8 14.27 6.35 -22.00
N GLU A 9 14.61 5.23 -21.38
CA GLU A 9 13.82 4.55 -20.38
C GLU A 9 13.87 5.38 -19.09
N SER A 10 13.03 6.41 -19.03
CA SER A 10 12.58 7.00 -17.79
C SER A 10 11.58 6.00 -17.15
N SER A 11 12.12 4.87 -16.69
CA SER A 11 11.49 3.98 -15.71
C SER A 11 11.40 4.73 -14.38
N GLN A 12 10.56 5.76 -14.34
CA GLN A 12 10.01 6.25 -13.09
C GLN A 12 9.36 5.03 -12.46
N ASN A 13 9.98 4.53 -11.40
CA ASN A 13 9.48 3.50 -10.51
C ASN A 13 8.18 4.03 -9.88
N ARG A 14 7.11 4.05 -10.68
CA ARG A 14 5.74 4.33 -10.26
C ARG A 14 5.19 3.03 -9.69
N ARG A 15 5.85 2.45 -8.69
CA ARG A 15 5.09 1.86 -7.57
C ARG A 15 4.45 3.02 -6.81
N GLY A 16 3.60 3.77 -7.51
CA GLY A 16 2.75 4.77 -6.91
C GLY A 16 1.81 4.01 -6.02
N THR A 17 1.84 4.34 -4.75
CA THR A 17 0.89 3.91 -3.75
C THR A 17 -0.50 4.06 -4.34
N VAL A 18 -1.25 2.95 -4.46
CA VAL A 18 -2.56 2.94 -5.11
C VAL A 18 -3.51 3.74 -4.22
N CYS A 19 -3.60 5.04 -4.48
CA CYS A 19 -4.52 5.93 -3.79
C CYS A 19 -5.90 5.71 -4.41
N SER A 20 -6.78 4.96 -3.75
CA SER A 20 -8.16 4.84 -4.20
C SER A 20 -8.96 6.04 -3.67
N MET A 21 -9.57 6.79 -4.59
CA MET A 21 -10.46 7.91 -4.26
C MET A 21 -11.87 7.48 -4.59
N VAL A 22 -12.74 7.39 -3.58
CA VAL A 22 -14.16 7.06 -3.78
C VAL A 22 -14.96 8.33 -3.61
N ILE A 23 -15.63 8.75 -4.69
CA ILE A 23 -16.63 9.82 -4.67
C ILE A 23 -17.98 9.10 -4.57
N ASN A 24 -18.67 9.24 -3.44
CA ASN A 24 -20.06 8.80 -3.34
C ASN A 24 -20.87 9.70 -4.29
N HIS A 25 -21.51 9.12 -5.31
CA HIS A 25 -22.50 9.82 -6.13
C HIS A 25 -23.86 9.24 -5.75
N GLU A 26 -24.54 9.86 -4.79
CA GLU A 26 -25.97 9.64 -4.63
C GLU A 26 -26.68 10.55 -5.63
N GLU A 27 -27.15 9.96 -6.73
CA GLU A 27 -27.95 10.66 -7.73
C GLU A 27 -29.31 11.03 -7.12
N SER A 28 -29.46 12.28 -6.69
CA SER A 28 -30.77 12.84 -6.36
C SER A 28 -30.95 14.15 -7.14
N PRO A 29 -32.03 14.30 -7.93
CA PRO A 29 -32.28 15.49 -8.72
C PRO A 29 -32.81 16.60 -7.80
N GLY A 30 -31.93 17.37 -7.18
CA GLY A 30 -32.30 18.51 -6.34
C GLY A 30 -31.18 19.55 -6.21
N PRO A 31 -31.50 20.86 -6.02
CA PRO A 31 -30.56 21.97 -6.14
C PRO A 31 -29.69 22.19 -4.88
N SER A 32 -29.28 21.11 -4.22
CA SER A 32 -28.44 21.17 -3.02
C SER A 32 -27.23 20.27 -3.20
N ARG A 33 -26.21 20.78 -3.89
CA ARG A 33 -24.85 20.21 -3.87
C ARG A 33 -24.24 20.42 -2.48
N VAL A 34 -24.72 19.67 -1.49
CA VAL A 34 -24.00 19.53 -0.22
C VAL A 34 -22.74 18.75 -0.56
N SER A 35 -21.59 19.39 -0.42
CA SER A 35 -20.26 18.85 -0.72
C SER A 35 -20.07 17.52 0.01
N GLN A 36 -20.29 16.40 -0.67
CA GLN A 36 -20.08 15.08 -0.06
C GLN A 36 -18.59 14.91 0.29
N PRO A 37 -18.26 14.28 1.43
CA PRO A 37 -16.87 14.10 1.84
C PRO A 37 -16.15 13.16 0.87
N THR A 38 -15.12 13.66 0.22
CA THR A 38 -14.19 12.84 -0.55
C THR A 38 -13.38 11.99 0.42
N VAL A 39 -13.53 10.66 0.35
CA VAL A 39 -12.75 9.74 1.17
C VAL A 39 -11.50 9.36 0.40
N VAL A 40 -10.35 9.81 0.90
CA VAL A 40 -9.03 9.52 0.32
C VAL A 40 -8.45 8.31 1.04
N PHE A 41 -8.28 7.21 0.32
CA PHE A 41 -7.54 6.03 0.78
C PHE A 41 -6.12 6.09 0.24
N ASN A 42 -5.28 6.91 0.86
CA ASN A 42 -3.84 6.88 0.64
C ASN A 42 -3.18 6.25 1.88
N PRO A 43 -2.67 5.00 1.80
CA PRO A 43 -2.06 4.36 2.96
C PRO A 43 -0.81 5.12 3.43
N ASP A 44 -0.07 5.78 2.53
CA ASP A 44 1.11 6.58 2.92
C ASP A 44 0.72 7.77 3.78
N PHE A 45 -0.44 8.38 3.53
CA PHE A 45 -0.91 9.50 4.33
C PHE A 45 -1.12 9.09 5.79
N PHE A 46 -1.68 7.90 6.04
CA PHE A 46 -1.89 7.42 7.40
C PHE A 46 -0.59 7.04 8.10
N VAL A 47 0.38 6.48 7.36
CA VAL A 47 1.73 6.21 7.90
C VAL A 47 2.43 7.53 8.24
N GLU A 48 2.39 8.52 7.35
CA GLU A 48 3.01 9.83 7.59
C GLU A 48 2.34 10.56 8.74
N LYS A 49 1.01 10.51 8.82
CA LYS A 49 0.25 11.08 9.93
C LYS A 49 0.66 10.43 11.26
N LEU A 50 0.77 9.10 11.31
CA LEU A 50 1.21 8.37 12.51
C LEU A 50 2.63 8.76 12.93
N ARG A 51 3.55 8.95 11.97
CA ARG A 51 4.92 9.42 12.23
C ARG A 51 4.98 10.78 12.94
N HIS A 52 4.04 11.67 12.63
CA HIS A 52 4.04 13.04 13.15
C HIS A 52 3.18 13.22 14.40
N GLU A 53 2.02 12.55 14.49
CA GLU A 53 1.11 12.70 15.63
C GLU A 53 1.57 11.91 16.85
N THR A 54 2.07 10.68 16.66
CA THR A 54 2.46 9.77 17.76
C THR A 54 3.77 9.02 17.42
N PRO A 55 4.92 9.73 17.41
CA PRO A 55 6.20 9.16 16.96
C PRO A 55 6.65 7.96 17.78
N ASP A 56 6.36 7.91 19.09
CA ASP A 56 6.74 6.78 19.96
C ASP A 56 6.01 5.49 19.55
N VAL A 57 4.70 5.59 19.30
CA VAL A 57 3.88 4.45 18.86
C VAL A 57 4.33 3.97 17.48
N PHE A 58 4.63 4.90 16.57
CA PHE A 58 5.19 4.56 15.27
C PHE A 58 6.51 3.78 15.43
N LEU A 59 7.41 4.26 16.27
CA LEU A 59 8.69 3.61 16.52
C LEU A 59 8.52 2.21 17.12
N GLU A 60 7.70 2.05 18.16
CA GLU A 60 7.43 0.75 18.77
C GLU A 60 6.84 -0.24 17.75
N LEU A 61 5.93 0.22 16.90
CA LEU A 61 5.32 -0.62 15.88
C LEU A 61 6.34 -1.04 14.81
N VAL A 62 7.20 -0.12 14.37
CA VAL A 62 8.28 -0.43 13.41
C VAL A 62 9.27 -1.42 14.02
N LEU A 63 9.75 -1.17 15.24
CA LEU A 63 10.67 -2.07 15.92
C LEU A 63 10.05 -3.45 16.14
N SER A 64 8.79 -3.51 16.59
CA SER A 64 8.08 -4.78 16.76
C SER A 64 7.95 -5.56 15.46
N ASN A 65 7.70 -4.89 14.33
CA ASN A 65 7.63 -5.57 13.04
C ASN A 65 9.03 -6.04 12.58
N ILE A 66 10.08 -5.24 12.74
CA ILE A 66 11.45 -5.63 12.39
C ILE A 66 11.88 -6.86 13.20
N THR A 67 11.70 -6.85 14.52
CA THR A 67 12.07 -8.00 15.37
C THR A 67 11.31 -9.26 14.96
N ARG A 68 9.99 -9.16 14.73
CA ARG A 68 9.20 -10.31 14.27
C ARG A 68 9.69 -10.86 12.94
N LEU A 69 10.08 -9.99 11.99
CA LEU A 69 10.59 -10.41 10.68
C LEU A 69 11.96 -11.09 10.79
N ILE A 70 12.82 -10.66 11.71
CA ILE A 70 14.13 -11.29 11.95
C ILE A 70 13.96 -12.70 12.52
N ASP A 71 13.01 -12.87 13.43
CA ASP A 71 12.75 -14.16 14.07
C ASP A 71 11.92 -15.11 13.19
N LEU A 72 11.43 -14.65 12.04
CA LEU A 72 10.53 -15.40 11.18
C LEU A 72 11.29 -16.48 10.38
N PRO A 73 10.79 -17.73 10.31
CA PRO A 73 11.36 -18.74 9.43
C PRO A 73 11.33 -18.30 7.97
N GLY A 74 12.37 -18.64 7.21
CA GLY A 74 12.53 -18.18 5.82
C GLY A 74 11.34 -18.51 4.90
N ALA A 75 10.65 -19.64 5.11
CA ALA A 75 9.46 -20.01 4.34
C ALA A 75 8.26 -19.09 4.63
N GLU A 76 8.06 -18.70 5.89
CA GLU A 76 7.01 -17.75 6.28
C GLU A 76 7.34 -16.34 5.80
N PHE A 77 8.62 -15.96 5.84
CA PHE A 77 9.09 -14.69 5.28
C PHE A 77 8.86 -14.61 3.77
N SER A 78 9.19 -15.66 3.00
CA SER A 78 8.93 -15.70 1.56
C SER A 78 7.43 -15.65 1.20
N GLN A 79 6.54 -16.16 2.06
CA GLN A 79 5.09 -15.98 1.89
C GLN A 79 4.68 -14.51 2.08
N LEU A 80 5.25 -13.80 3.05
CA LEU A 80 5.00 -12.36 3.23
C LEU A 80 5.49 -11.52 2.05
N LEU A 81 6.58 -11.94 1.40
CA LEU A 81 7.08 -11.31 0.17
C LEU A 81 6.25 -11.66 -1.07
N GLY A 82 5.36 -12.65 -0.97
CA GLY A 82 4.58 -13.16 -2.11
C GLY A 82 5.40 -14.02 -3.08
N GLU A 83 6.59 -14.47 -2.67
CA GLU A 83 7.45 -15.37 -3.45
C GLU A 83 6.97 -16.82 -3.37
N GLU A 84 6.34 -17.19 -2.25
CA GLU A 84 5.74 -18.51 -2.03
C GLU A 84 4.22 -18.37 -1.91
N GLY A 85 3.48 -19.28 -2.56
CA GLY A 85 2.02 -19.33 -2.44
C GLY A 85 1.57 -19.68 -1.02
N PRO A 86 0.34 -19.31 -0.62
CA PRO A 86 -0.15 -19.56 0.74
C PRO A 86 -0.10 -21.05 1.07
N LYS A 87 0.70 -21.41 2.08
CA LYS A 87 0.71 -22.78 2.61
C LYS A 87 -0.53 -22.95 3.47
N ASN A 88 -1.59 -23.45 2.87
CA ASN A 88 -2.78 -23.90 3.57
C ASN A 88 -2.41 -25.05 4.53
N PRO A 89 -2.91 -25.05 5.79
CA PRO A 89 -2.80 -26.19 6.67
C PRO A 89 -3.79 -27.25 6.21
N THR A 90 -3.54 -27.88 5.05
CA THR A 90 -4.22 -29.14 4.72
C THR A 90 -3.55 -30.22 5.56
N GLY A 91 -4.06 -30.40 6.77
CA GLY A 91 -3.76 -31.55 7.61
C GLY A 91 -4.16 -32.84 6.88
N GLY A 92 -3.34 -33.88 7.07
CA GLY A 92 -3.58 -35.23 6.55
C GLY A 92 -4.71 -35.98 7.21
#